data_AF-A0A141SBU9-F1
#
_entry.id   AF-A0A141SBU9-F1
#
_cell.length_a   1.000
_cell.length_b   1.000
_cell.length_c   1.000
_cell.angle_alpha   90.00
_cell.angle_beta   90.00
_cell.angle_gamma   90.00
#
_symmetry.space_group_name_H-M   'P 1'
#
loop_
_entity.id
_entity.type
_entity.pdbx_description
1 polymer ?
#
loop_
_entity_poly.entity_id
_entity_poly.type
_entity_poly.pdbx_seq_one_letter_code
_entity_poly.pdbx_strand_id
1 'polypeptide(L)'
;MFPMITGFMNYSQQTVRAARYIGQSFMITLSHANRLSVTIQYPYEKLITSERFRGRIHFEFDKCIACEVCVRVCPIDLPVVDWKLETDIRKKELLNYSIDFGICI
;
A
#
# COMPACT_ATOMS: atom_id res chain seq x y z
N MET A 1 3.99 39.19 -51.19
CA MET A 1 4.82 37.97 -51.34
C MET A 1 5.71 37.69 -50.11
N PHE A 2 6.32 38.71 -49.50
CA PHE A 2 7.13 38.57 -48.26
C PHE A 2 6.45 37.95 -47.02
N PRO A 3 5.19 38.26 -46.64
CA PRO A 3 4.60 37.73 -45.40
C PRO A 3 4.22 36.25 -45.47
N MET A 4 4.01 35.71 -46.68
CA MET A 4 3.71 34.29 -46.88
C MET A 4 4.98 33.42 -46.71
N ILE A 5 6.13 33.95 -47.13
CA ILE A 5 7.42 33.27 -47.02
C ILE A 5 7.86 33.21 -45.54
N THR A 6 7.70 34.30 -44.79
CA THR A 6 8.04 34.32 -43.35
C THR A 6 7.13 33.42 -42.52
N GLY A 7 5.83 33.34 -42.85
CA GLY A 7 4.89 32.38 -42.24
C GLY A 7 5.30 30.92 -42.45
N PHE A 8 5.66 30.57 -43.68
CA PHE A 8 6.15 29.23 -44.01
C PHE A 8 7.46 28.88 -43.29
N MET A 9 8.40 29.83 -43.23
CA MET A 9 9.65 29.67 -42.48
C MET A 9 9.38 29.43 -40.98
N ASN A 10 8.49 30.20 -40.37
CA ASN A 10 8.15 30.02 -38.95
C ASN A 10 7.47 28.68 -38.67
N TYR A 11 6.56 28.24 -39.54
CA TYR A 11 5.90 26.93 -39.43
C TYR A 11 6.90 25.77 -39.57
N SER A 12 7.84 25.88 -40.50
CA SER A 12 8.91 24.89 -40.66
C SER A 12 9.80 24.80 -39.42
N GLN A 13 10.16 25.95 -38.82
CA GLN A 13 10.94 26.00 -37.59
C GLN A 13 10.19 25.38 -36.41
N GLN A 14 8.89 25.61 -36.28
CA GLN A 14 8.06 24.99 -35.25
C GLN A 14 7.99 23.46 -35.44
N THR A 15 7.81 22.99 -36.67
CA THR A 15 7.76 21.56 -37.00
C THR A 15 9.08 20.86 -36.67
N VAL A 16 10.23 21.48 -37.00
CA VAL A 16 11.56 20.94 -36.67
C VAL A 16 11.80 20.91 -35.15
N ARG A 17 11.34 21.92 -34.41
CA ARG A 17 11.41 21.91 -32.94
C ARG A 17 10.57 20.78 -32.34
N ALA A 18 9.33 20.63 -32.80
CA ALA A 18 8.45 19.55 -32.36
C ALA A 18 9.05 18.17 -32.65
N ALA A 19 9.56 17.94 -33.86
CA ALA A 19 10.22 16.70 -34.23
C ALA A 19 11.45 16.39 -33.36
N ARG A 20 12.25 17.41 -33.00
CA ARG A 20 13.38 17.24 -32.08
C ARG A 20 12.93 16.81 -30.68
N TYR A 21 11.89 17.41 -30.13
CA TYR A 21 11.36 17.03 -28.82
C TYR A 21 10.79 15.60 -28.83
N ILE A 22 10.07 15.22 -29.89
CA ILE A 22 9.57 13.86 -30.05
C ILE A 22 10.73 12.87 -30.15
N GLY A 23 11.76 13.18 -30.94
CA GLY A 23 12.96 12.35 -31.07
C GLY A 23 13.71 12.18 -29.74
N GLN A 24 13.83 13.25 -28.94
CA GLN A 24 14.42 13.19 -27.60
C GLN A 24 13.62 12.25 -26.69
N SER A 25 12.29 12.37 -26.66
CA SER A 25 11.41 11.50 -25.87
C SER A 25 11.46 10.05 -26.32
N PHE A 26 11.51 9.80 -27.63
CA PHE A 26 11.63 8.46 -28.18
C PHE A 26 12.98 7.82 -27.80
N MET A 27 14.07 8.58 -27.84
CA MET A 27 15.38 8.09 -27.42
C MET A 27 15.41 7.74 -25.92
N ILE A 28 14.75 8.53 -25.07
CA ILE A 28 14.62 8.23 -23.64
C ILE A 28 13.82 6.93 -23.43
N THR A 29 12.66 6.79 -24.08
CA THR A 29 11.84 5.57 -23.96
C THR A 29 12.56 4.33 -24.46
N LEU A 30 13.30 4.43 -25.56
CA LEU A 30 14.15 3.33 -26.05
C LEU A 30 15.26 2.97 -25.06
N SER A 31 15.83 3.95 -24.35
CA SER A 31 16.82 3.69 -23.28
C SER A 31 16.25 2.87 -22.11
N HIS A 32 14.93 2.95 -21.84
CA HIS A 32 14.29 2.14 -20.81
C HIS A 32 14.14 0.66 -21.22
N ALA A 33 14.08 0.33 -22.52
CA ALA A 33 13.98 -1.05 -22.99
C ALA A 33 15.21 -1.90 -22.65
N ASN A 34 16.38 -1.27 -22.48
CA ASN A 34 17.63 -1.94 -22.11
C ASN A 34 17.86 -2.03 -20.59
N ARG A 35 16.90 -1.62 -19.76
CA ARG A 35 16.99 -1.74 -18.30
C ARG A 35 16.36 -3.04 -17.84
N LEU A 36 16.92 -3.64 -16.79
CA LEU A 36 16.32 -4.82 -16.15
C LEU A 36 14.99 -4.43 -15.47
N SER A 37 14.03 -5.36 -15.49
CA SER A 37 12.74 -5.18 -14.84
C SER A 37 12.89 -5.17 -13.32
N VAL A 38 12.33 -4.15 -12.66
CA VAL A 38 12.27 -4.03 -11.19
C VAL A 38 11.08 -4.83 -10.61
N THR A 39 10.25 -5.43 -11.46
CA THR A 39 9.06 -6.17 -11.07
C THR A 39 9.40 -7.44 -10.30
N ILE A 40 8.65 -7.71 -9.22
CA ILE A 40 8.71 -8.95 -8.45
C ILE A 40 7.59 -9.86 -8.93
N GLN A 41 7.91 -11.12 -9.27
CA GLN A 41 6.94 -12.04 -9.87
C GLN A 41 6.08 -12.76 -8.81
N TYR A 42 5.09 -12.08 -8.27
CA TYR A 42 4.09 -12.73 -7.41
C TYR A 42 3.25 -13.75 -8.23
N PRO A 43 2.96 -14.96 -7.72
CA PRO A 43 3.18 -15.48 -6.36
C PRO A 43 4.49 -16.24 -6.15
N TYR A 44 5.30 -16.42 -7.19
CA TYR A 44 6.53 -17.23 -7.17
C TYR A 44 7.64 -16.56 -6.37
N GLU A 45 7.77 -15.24 -6.50
CA GLU A 45 8.68 -14.40 -5.74
C GLU A 45 7.88 -13.48 -4.81
N LYS A 46 8.19 -13.51 -3.51
CA LYS A 46 7.55 -12.66 -2.49
C LYS A 46 8.55 -11.67 -1.93
N LEU A 47 8.10 -10.43 -1.74
CA LEU A 47 8.90 -9.42 -1.05
C LEU A 47 9.03 -9.76 0.44
N ILE A 48 10.23 -9.63 0.98
CA ILE A 48 10.48 -9.73 2.42
C ILE A 48 9.88 -8.50 3.10
N THR A 49 8.99 -8.73 4.05
CA THR A 49 8.37 -7.66 4.85
C THR A 49 9.35 -7.10 5.88
N SER A 50 9.17 -5.83 6.25
CA SER A 50 9.97 -5.21 7.31
C SER A 50 9.66 -5.83 8.69
N GLU A 51 10.59 -5.69 9.64
CA GLU A 51 10.42 -6.17 11.02
C GLU A 51 9.20 -5.56 11.73
N ARG A 52 8.82 -4.33 11.36
CA ARG A 52 7.67 -3.61 11.92
C ARG A 52 6.43 -3.67 11.02
N PHE A 53 6.40 -4.56 10.04
CA PHE A 53 5.23 -4.75 9.20
C PHE A 53 4.04 -5.21 10.05
N ARG A 54 2.94 -4.47 9.98
CA ARG A 54 1.69 -4.81 10.67
C ARG A 54 0.83 -5.68 9.76
N GLY A 55 0.96 -6.99 9.94
CA GLY A 55 0.11 -7.99 9.29
C GLY A 55 -1.10 -8.37 10.16
N ARG A 56 -1.51 -9.64 10.08
CA ARG A 56 -2.58 -10.17 10.91
C ARG A 56 -2.16 -10.25 12.38
N ILE A 57 -3.02 -9.80 13.27
CA ILE A 57 -2.79 -9.86 14.73
C ILE A 57 -2.73 -11.31 15.19
N HIS A 58 -1.74 -11.62 16.03
CA HIS A 58 -1.62 -12.89 16.73
C HIS A 58 -2.25 -12.76 18.13
N PHE A 59 -2.94 -13.81 18.56
CA PHE A 59 -3.59 -13.85 19.87
C PHE A 59 -3.26 -15.16 20.60
N GLU A 60 -2.94 -15.04 21.89
CA GLU A 60 -2.68 -16.16 22.79
C GLU A 60 -3.76 -16.20 23.87
N PHE A 61 -4.55 -17.27 23.89
CA PHE A 61 -5.71 -17.39 24.79
C PHE A 61 -5.29 -17.44 26.26
N ASP A 62 -4.26 -18.22 26.58
CA ASP A 62 -3.82 -18.47 27.97
C ASP A 62 -3.23 -17.23 28.67
N LYS A 63 -2.77 -16.24 27.90
CA LYS A 63 -2.18 -14.99 28.43
C LYS A 63 -3.21 -13.88 28.64
N CYS A 64 -4.40 -14.00 28.06
CA CYS A 64 -5.42 -12.98 28.18
C CYS A 64 -6.07 -13.00 29.57
N ILE A 65 -6.25 -11.81 30.16
CA ILE A 65 -6.89 -11.63 31.48
C ILE A 65 -8.20 -10.84 31.40
N ALA A 66 -8.76 -10.69 30.20
CA ALA A 66 -9.99 -9.93 29.95
C ALA A 66 -9.98 -8.49 30.54
N CYS A 67 -8.90 -7.75 30.24
CA CYS A 67 -8.73 -6.37 30.70
C CYS A 67 -9.45 -5.32 29.82
N GLU A 68 -9.95 -5.73 28.65
CA GLU A 68 -10.67 -4.88 27.68
C GLU A 68 -9.87 -3.63 27.22
N VAL A 69 -8.54 -3.65 27.36
CA VAL A 69 -7.68 -2.55 26.87
C VAL A 69 -7.65 -2.56 25.34
N CYS A 70 -7.65 -3.73 24.72
CA CYS A 70 -7.68 -3.86 23.26
C CYS A 70 -8.94 -3.24 22.63
N VAL A 71 -10.09 -3.34 23.31
CA VAL A 71 -11.35 -2.72 22.85
C VAL A 71 -11.24 -1.21 23.00
N ARG A 72 -10.96 -0.73 24.22
CA ARG A 72 -10.90 0.71 24.54
C ARG A 72 -9.87 1.51 23.75
N VAL A 73 -8.77 0.88 23.31
CA VAL A 73 -7.73 1.53 22.52
C VAL A 73 -8.01 1.43 21.02
N CYS A 74 -8.85 0.49 20.60
CA CYS A 74 -9.22 0.35 19.19
C CYS A 74 -10.03 1.58 18.75
N PRO A 75 -9.71 2.23 17.62
CA PRO A 75 -10.44 3.40 17.16
C PRO A 75 -11.94 3.18 16.90
N ILE A 76 -12.33 1.92 16.72
CA ILE A 76 -13.68 1.48 16.36
C ILE A 76 -14.22 0.40 17.32
N ASP A 77 -13.57 0.18 18.46
CA ASP A 77 -13.98 -0.83 19.46
C ASP A 77 -14.21 -2.23 18.88
N LEU A 78 -13.33 -2.68 17.97
CA LEU A 78 -13.55 -3.88 17.16
C LEU A 78 -13.39 -5.23 17.88
N PRO A 79 -12.36 -5.46 18.72
CA PRO A 79 -12.16 -6.79 19.32
C PRO A 79 -13.34 -7.16 20.24
N VAL A 80 -13.93 -8.33 20.01
CA VAL A 80 -14.99 -8.86 20.87
C VAL A 80 -14.34 -9.70 21.96
N VAL A 81 -14.55 -9.32 23.22
CA VAL A 81 -14.00 -9.98 24.41
C VAL A 81 -15.14 -10.48 25.28
N ASP A 82 -15.41 -11.78 25.24
CA ASP A 82 -16.42 -12.39 26.10
C ASP A 82 -15.74 -13.03 27.30
N TRP A 83 -16.14 -12.64 28.51
CA TRP A 83 -15.57 -13.17 29.75
C TRP A 83 -16.63 -13.34 30.81
N LYS A 84 -16.39 -14.29 31.72
CA LYS A 84 -17.20 -14.53 32.90
C LYS A 84 -16.36 -14.23 34.15
N LEU A 85 -16.98 -13.58 35.14
CA LEU A 85 -16.34 -13.45 36.45
C LEU A 85 -16.56 -14.75 37.23
N GLU A 86 -15.48 -15.46 37.51
CA GLU A 86 -15.55 -16.57 38.44
C GLU A 86 -15.42 -16.02 39.86
N THR A 87 -16.51 -16.11 40.64
CA THR A 87 -16.65 -15.45 41.94
C THR A 87 -15.71 -16.03 42.99
N ASP A 88 -15.39 -17.32 42.89
CA ASP A 88 -14.60 -18.05 43.88
C ASP A 88 -13.14 -17.61 43.90
N ILE A 89 -12.56 -17.41 42.71
CA ILE A 89 -11.15 -17.03 42.53
C ILE A 89 -11.01 -15.51 42.28
N ARG A 90 -12.13 -14.79 42.13
CA ARG A 90 -12.20 -13.37 41.72
C ARG A 90 -11.38 -13.10 40.45
N LYS A 91 -11.32 -14.08 39.55
CA LYS A 91 -10.60 -14.00 38.28
C LYS A 91 -11.62 -13.92 37.15
N LYS A 92 -11.35 -13.06 36.16
CA LYS A 92 -12.08 -13.08 34.90
C LYS A 92 -11.56 -14.23 34.06
N GLU A 93 -12.44 -15.15 33.71
CA GLU A 93 -12.18 -16.22 32.76
C GLU A 93 -12.65 -15.78 31.38
N LEU A 94 -11.73 -15.82 30.40
CA LEU A 94 -12.06 -15.53 29.01
C LEU A 94 -12.81 -16.72 28.43
N LEU A 95 -13.96 -16.46 27.78
CA LEU A 95 -14.74 -17.48 27.07
C LEU A 95 -14.41 -17.46 25.58
N ASN A 96 -14.39 -16.26 24.99
CA ASN A 96 -14.20 -16.08 23.56
C ASN A 96 -13.47 -14.76 23.27
N TYR A 97 -12.66 -14.78 22.22
CA TYR A 97 -11.99 -13.60 21.69
C TYR A 97 -11.97 -13.66 20.16
N SER A 98 -12.53 -12.65 19.52
CA SER A 98 -12.57 -12.57 18.05
C SER A 98 -12.31 -11.16 17.54
N ILE A 99 -11.63 -11.07 16.39
CA ILE A 99 -11.39 -9.84 15.64
C ILE A 99 -11.86 -10.06 14.21
N ASP A 100 -12.70 -9.17 13.68
CA ASP A 100 -13.05 -9.16 12.27
C ASP A 100 -11.99 -8.42 11.45
N PHE A 101 -11.13 -9.17 10.74
CA PHE A 101 -10.07 -8.60 9.91
C PHE A 101 -10.58 -7.84 8.68
N GLY A 102 -11.87 -7.93 8.33
CA GLY A 102 -12.47 -7.12 7.27
C GLY A 102 -12.66 -5.66 7.67
N ILE A 103 -12.77 -5.38 8.97
CA ILE A 103 -13.00 -4.03 9.52
C ILE A 103 -11.73 -3.51 10.24
N CYS A 104 -10.80 -4.39 10.60
CA CYS A 104 -9.55 -4.04 11.25
C CYS A 104 -8.71 -3.07 10.39
N ILE A 105 -8.28 -1.95 10.98
CA ILE A 105 -7.46 -0.90 10.36
C ILE A 105 -6.09 -0.76 11.00
#